data_AF-R5MDZ9-F1
#
_entry.id   AF-R5MDZ9-F1
#
_cell.length_a   1.000
_cell.length_b   1.000
_cell.length_c   1.000
_cell.angle_alpha   90.00
_cell.angle_beta   90.00
_cell.angle_gamma   90.00
#
_symmetry.space_group_name_H-M   'P 1'
#
loop_
_entity.id
_entity.type
_entity.pdbx_description
1 polymer ?
#
loop_
_entity_poly.entity_id
_entity_poly.type
_entity_poly.pdbx_seq_one_letter_code
_entity_poly.pdbx_strand_id
1 'polypeptide(L)'
;MNSNKKIVIAAIVMLLAVFCVMSACKKNIANSGDGEVVVVTDENGVPITDENGEAVTVVLDTTIVDVTNENGELVYDEDGNVKTSVVYISKEVGIPVTDENGKAVTNARGEVLTTMIIVPPTTGGPVVTELPVTDGNGNVVTKPGGETVTYTMVYTTSPATPGDNSANWGSSYGGSGNDSFNDTAKTPDGGFVAVVQANSDDGSLKNLSVKSTPAAVVIKYDKDGRLQWQKYLPSNNGIILSSVDTDSSGNIIAAGYSKSTDLGVQSYGDYDAVIYKLNSSGDIQWIRSFGGSKTDGFYSVSASPDGSYIAAGITFSSDGNASDAGAVGSSKAIIVKYSSSGDVIFVRSFGGNGDTFNDVKTASDGSIYAVGAFQSGALFRSRGRADAGVVKLSSGGDTLWVKQYGGSGIDNFVSVTPANDGGCVIAGKSNSSDGDLASLGNAGSFDAVVVKYNGDGSFGWHTAVKGYFDEEFNAIEATDDGYVAVGSSCSSNRDLKAVGNRGGSDALVVTFSNGGSLKSIQSYGGSRDDSFGGVCVLSDGQIIACGSTYSDNGDLIGSKYLSSGSASMGMIARFK
;
A
#
# COMPACT_ATOMS: atom_id res chain seq x y z
N MET A 1 -51.73 30.96 40.25
CA MET A 1 -50.79 30.84 39.11
C MET A 1 -49.99 32.13 38.98
N ASN A 2 -48.78 32.04 38.44
CA ASN A 2 -47.89 33.13 37.98
C ASN A 2 -47.57 34.23 39.01
N SER A 3 -46.62 33.94 39.90
CA SER A 3 -45.82 34.94 40.62
C SER A 3 -44.66 35.39 39.72
N ASN A 4 -44.50 36.67 39.36
CA ASN A 4 -44.00 37.84 40.13
C ASN A 4 -42.47 37.84 40.42
N LYS A 5 -41.80 38.84 39.81
CA LYS A 5 -40.71 39.71 40.33
C LYS A 5 -39.22 39.26 40.35
N LYS A 6 -38.48 39.90 39.44
CA LYS A 6 -37.30 40.80 39.68
C LYS A 6 -35.94 40.23 40.14
N ILE A 7 -34.92 41.07 39.92
CA ILE A 7 -33.53 41.09 40.45
C ILE A 7 -32.58 40.11 39.72
N VAL A 8 -31.39 40.45 39.17
CA VAL A 8 -30.35 41.53 39.33
C VAL A 8 -29.14 41.12 40.22
N ILE A 9 -27.93 41.52 39.79
CA ILE A 9 -26.59 41.38 40.41
C ILE A 9 -25.81 40.07 40.14
N ALA A 10 -24.48 40.23 40.08
CA ALA A 10 -23.47 39.34 39.52
C ALA A 10 -22.48 38.76 40.57
N ALA A 11 -21.47 38.02 40.05
CA ALA A 11 -20.09 37.83 40.56
C ALA A 11 -19.77 36.64 41.49
N ILE A 12 -18.44 36.36 41.61
CA ILE A 12 -17.72 35.54 42.61
C ILE A 12 -17.79 33.98 42.41
N VAL A 13 -16.73 33.14 42.48
CA VAL A 13 -15.23 33.29 42.51
C VAL A 13 -14.50 31.94 42.26
N MET A 14 -13.20 31.98 41.88
CA MET A 14 -12.10 30.96 41.94
C MET A 14 -12.32 29.42 42.02
N LEU A 15 -11.73 28.71 41.04
CA LEU A 15 -10.54 27.80 41.13
C LEU A 15 -10.50 26.51 42.03
N LEU A 16 -9.83 25.46 41.48
CA LEU A 16 -9.10 24.31 42.08
C LEU A 16 -9.78 22.92 42.36
N ALA A 17 -9.04 21.85 41.97
CA ALA A 17 -8.89 20.50 42.59
C ALA A 17 -9.59 19.20 42.03
N VAL A 18 -8.99 18.60 40.96
CA VAL A 18 -8.33 17.25 40.93
C VAL A 18 -9.09 15.90 41.12
N PHE A 19 -8.93 14.99 40.11
CA PHE A 19 -9.16 13.50 40.03
C PHE A 19 -10.58 12.91 40.30
N CYS A 20 -11.08 11.84 39.66
CA CYS A 20 -10.44 10.62 39.11
C CYS A 20 -11.33 9.76 38.13
N VAL A 21 -10.69 8.99 37.21
CA VAL A 21 -11.11 7.70 36.54
C VAL A 21 -12.20 7.65 35.40
N MET A 22 -11.72 7.33 34.19
CA MET A 22 -12.27 6.52 33.05
C MET A 22 -13.76 6.48 32.66
N SER A 23 -14.10 6.71 31.37
CA SER A 23 -14.18 5.66 30.32
C SER A 23 -14.61 6.16 28.90
N ALA A 24 -14.32 5.34 27.86
CA ALA A 24 -14.85 5.29 26.48
C ALA A 24 -14.45 6.35 25.38
N CYS A 25 -14.16 5.82 24.17
CA CYS A 25 -14.15 6.41 22.80
C CYS A 25 -13.63 7.86 22.60
N LYS A 26 -12.50 8.19 21.94
CA LYS A 26 -11.70 7.62 20.82
C LYS A 26 -12.30 7.77 19.40
N LYS A 27 -11.97 8.87 18.67
CA LYS A 27 -11.90 8.93 17.18
C LYS A 27 -11.24 10.22 16.63
N ASN A 28 -10.51 10.06 15.51
CA ASN A 28 -9.76 11.03 14.68
C ASN A 28 -9.90 10.59 13.18
N ILE A 29 -9.58 11.30 12.08
CA ILE A 29 -9.04 12.65 11.75
C ILE A 29 -7.51 12.84 11.70
N ALA A 30 -6.92 12.73 10.50
CA ALA A 30 -5.56 13.14 10.11
C ALA A 30 -5.46 14.61 9.68
N ASN A 31 -4.22 15.06 9.48
CA ASN A 31 -3.90 15.98 8.38
C ASN A 31 -3.42 15.14 7.18
N SER A 32 -4.09 15.27 6.02
CA SER A 32 -3.46 15.07 4.71
C SER A 32 -2.93 16.41 4.19
N GLY A 33 -2.37 16.44 2.98
CA GLY A 33 -1.99 17.68 2.29
C GLY A 33 -3.15 18.45 1.66
N ASP A 34 -4.37 17.91 1.75
CA ASP A 34 -5.60 18.59 1.35
C ASP A 34 -5.99 19.60 2.42
N GLY A 35 -6.36 20.81 2.01
CA GLY A 35 -6.90 21.80 2.94
C GLY A 35 -8.16 21.26 3.63
N GLU A 36 -8.28 21.46 4.96
CA GLU A 36 -9.37 20.85 5.74
C GLU A 36 -10.72 21.21 5.12
N VAL A 37 -11.51 20.17 4.79
CA VAL A 37 -12.80 20.29 4.08
C VAL A 37 -13.88 20.63 5.10
N VAL A 38 -13.94 21.91 5.48
CA VAL A 38 -14.91 22.41 6.45
C VAL A 38 -16.29 22.46 5.81
N VAL A 39 -17.24 21.69 6.34
CA VAL A 39 -18.67 21.87 6.07
C VAL A 39 -19.09 23.19 6.69
N VAL A 40 -19.62 24.12 5.90
CA VAL A 40 -20.19 25.36 6.42
C VAL A 40 -21.49 25.02 7.15
N THR A 41 -21.62 25.49 8.39
CA THR A 41 -22.86 25.35 9.17
C THR A 41 -23.46 26.71 9.52
N ASP A 42 -24.74 26.71 9.87
CA ASP A 42 -25.37 27.81 10.59
C ASP A 42 -24.88 27.90 12.05
N GLU A 43 -25.45 28.84 12.82
CA GLU A 43 -25.18 29.03 14.25
C GLU A 43 -25.57 27.81 15.12
N ASN A 44 -26.43 26.92 14.63
CA ASN A 44 -26.90 25.72 15.35
C ASN A 44 -26.09 24.47 14.98
N GLY A 45 -25.09 24.59 14.10
CA GLY A 45 -24.30 23.46 13.59
C GLY A 45 -25.01 22.66 12.48
N VAL A 46 -26.08 23.20 11.89
CA VAL A 46 -26.77 22.59 10.74
C VAL A 46 -26.01 22.93 9.46
N PRO A 47 -25.62 21.95 8.61
CA PRO A 47 -24.97 22.22 7.33
C PRO A 47 -25.78 23.16 6.44
N ILE A 48 -25.15 24.21 5.94
CA ILE A 48 -25.72 25.07 4.90
C ILE A 48 -25.56 24.33 3.57
N THR A 49 -26.64 24.22 2.80
CA THR A 49 -26.64 23.48 1.53
C THR A 49 -26.66 24.39 0.30
N ASP A 50 -26.24 23.83 -0.82
CA ASP A 50 -26.36 24.43 -2.15
C ASP A 50 -27.79 24.34 -2.70
N GLU A 51 -27.97 24.69 -3.99
CA GLU A 51 -29.27 24.62 -4.68
C GLU A 51 -29.80 23.19 -4.93
N ASN A 52 -28.96 22.16 -4.76
CA ASN A 52 -29.30 20.75 -4.91
C ASN A 52 -29.59 20.06 -3.56
N GLY A 53 -29.26 20.71 -2.44
CA GLY A 53 -29.36 20.15 -1.09
C GLY A 53 -28.09 19.45 -0.61
N GLU A 54 -26.97 19.59 -1.33
CA GLU A 54 -25.66 19.09 -0.90
C GLU A 54 -24.96 20.13 -0.01
N ALA A 55 -24.22 19.70 1.01
CA ALA A 55 -23.61 20.62 1.98
C ALA A 55 -22.48 21.45 1.35
N VAL A 56 -22.47 22.76 1.57
CA VAL A 56 -21.40 23.65 1.10
C VAL A 56 -20.12 23.37 1.88
N THR A 57 -19.09 22.87 1.19
CA THR A 57 -17.79 22.51 1.77
C THR A 57 -16.66 23.42 1.29
N VAL A 58 -15.72 23.71 2.18
CA VAL A 58 -14.66 24.72 1.96
C VAL A 58 -13.31 24.12 2.31
N VAL A 59 -12.42 24.05 1.31
CA VAL A 59 -11.02 23.60 1.46
C VAL A 59 -10.19 24.74 2.03
N LEU A 60 -9.82 24.71 3.32
CA LEU A 60 -8.99 25.75 3.94
C LEU A 60 -7.50 25.55 3.65
N ASP A 61 -6.86 26.53 3.00
CA ASP A 61 -5.45 26.43 2.61
C ASP A 61 -4.53 26.43 3.84
N THR A 62 -3.46 25.63 3.83
CA THR A 62 -2.55 25.47 4.98
C THR A 62 -1.12 25.90 4.69
N THR A 63 -0.41 26.35 5.72
CA THR A 63 1.04 26.53 5.71
C THR A 63 1.69 25.88 6.94
N ILE A 64 2.97 25.53 6.85
CA ILE A 64 3.77 25.02 7.97
C ILE A 64 4.70 26.13 8.44
N VAL A 65 4.71 26.40 9.74
CA VAL A 65 5.57 27.39 10.39
C VAL A 65 6.44 26.74 11.46
N ASP A 66 7.62 27.30 11.70
CA ASP A 66 8.45 26.91 12.83
C ASP A 66 7.82 27.38 14.15
N VAL A 67 7.85 26.52 15.17
CA VAL A 67 7.33 26.82 16.51
C VAL A 67 8.36 27.65 17.26
N THR A 68 7.94 28.82 17.72
CA THR A 68 8.74 29.69 18.59
C THR A 68 8.21 29.71 20.02
N ASN A 69 9.09 30.04 20.97
CA ASN A 69 8.72 30.32 22.36
C ASN A 69 8.11 31.72 22.49
N GLU A 70 7.68 32.09 23.71
CA GLU A 70 7.10 33.41 24.02
C GLU A 70 8.02 34.61 23.72
N ASN A 71 9.32 34.39 23.51
CA ASN A 71 10.31 35.40 23.14
C ASN A 71 10.66 35.40 21.63
N GLY A 72 10.05 34.52 20.84
CA GLY A 72 10.29 34.40 19.40
C GLY A 72 11.46 33.48 19.00
N GLU A 73 12.03 32.73 19.94
CA GLU A 73 13.15 31.80 19.68
C GLU A 73 12.64 30.42 19.27
N LEU A 74 13.30 29.76 18.31
CA LEU A 74 12.91 28.44 17.82
C LEU A 74 12.88 27.38 18.94
N VAL A 75 11.83 26.56 18.98
CA VAL A 75 11.66 25.46 19.94
C VAL A 75 12.11 24.15 19.29
N TYR A 76 12.92 23.38 20.01
CA TYR A 76 13.48 22.13 19.51
C TYR A 76 12.82 20.89 20.17
N ASP A 77 12.95 19.72 19.53
CA ASP A 77 12.62 18.41 20.09
C ASP A 77 13.82 17.75 20.79
N GLU A 78 13.61 16.53 21.32
CA GLU A 78 14.62 15.80 22.11
C GLU A 78 15.78 15.29 21.25
N ASP A 79 15.59 15.18 19.93
CA ASP A 79 16.61 14.84 18.93
C ASP A 79 17.32 16.08 18.34
N GLY A 80 16.86 17.29 18.71
CA GLY A 80 17.47 18.57 18.34
C GLY A 80 16.94 19.20 17.05
N ASN A 81 15.80 18.75 16.51
CA ASN A 81 15.15 19.34 15.34
C ASN A 81 14.21 20.49 15.73
N VAL A 82 14.01 21.47 14.85
CA VAL A 82 13.03 22.54 15.04
C VAL A 82 11.61 21.95 14.99
N LYS A 83 10.81 22.17 16.04
CA LYS A 83 9.39 21.82 16.05
C LYS A 83 8.63 22.72 15.09
N THR A 84 7.67 22.16 14.37
CA THR A 84 6.83 22.88 13.39
C THR A 84 5.36 22.70 13.71
N SER A 85 4.53 23.65 13.28
CA SER A 85 3.07 23.63 13.42
C SER A 85 2.40 23.93 12.08
N VAL A 86 1.22 23.36 11.85
CA VAL A 86 0.35 23.76 10.74
C VAL A 86 -0.45 25.00 11.16
N VAL A 87 -0.67 25.90 10.21
CA VAL A 87 -1.55 27.07 10.33
C VAL A 87 -2.48 27.09 9.11
N TYR A 88 -3.78 27.11 9.37
CA TYR A 88 -4.81 27.25 8.33
C TYR A 88 -5.01 28.73 7.98
N ILE A 89 -5.47 29.00 6.75
CA ILE A 89 -5.67 30.34 6.20
C ILE A 89 -7.18 30.56 5.99
N SER A 90 -7.69 31.72 6.40
CA SER A 90 -9.11 32.09 6.25
C SER A 90 -9.51 32.23 4.78
N LYS A 91 -10.72 31.76 4.42
CA LYS A 91 -11.20 31.72 3.03
C LYS A 91 -12.57 32.38 2.87
N GLU A 92 -12.75 33.17 1.82
CA GLU A 92 -14.03 33.78 1.45
C GLU A 92 -14.86 32.82 0.58
N VAL A 93 -16.15 32.71 0.88
CA VAL A 93 -17.04 31.68 0.34
C VAL A 93 -18.40 32.27 0.00
N GLY A 94 -18.85 32.08 -1.24
CA GLY A 94 -20.18 32.49 -1.70
C GLY A 94 -21.22 31.40 -1.48
N ILE A 95 -22.35 31.75 -0.87
CA ILE A 95 -23.42 30.83 -0.46
C ILE A 95 -24.75 31.31 -1.08
N PRO A 96 -25.56 30.43 -1.69
CA PRO A 96 -26.86 30.82 -2.26
C PRO A 96 -27.83 31.30 -1.17
N VAL A 97 -28.49 32.42 -1.43
CA VAL A 97 -29.57 32.95 -0.56
C VAL A 97 -30.84 32.14 -0.82
N THR A 98 -31.49 31.65 0.23
CA THR A 98 -32.72 30.84 0.16
C THR A 98 -33.92 31.53 0.81
N ASP A 99 -35.13 31.14 0.41
CA ASP A 99 -36.39 31.58 1.03
C ASP A 99 -36.75 30.75 2.29
N GLU A 100 -37.85 31.10 2.96
CA GLU A 100 -38.33 30.44 4.18
C GLU A 100 -38.67 28.93 4.02
N ASN A 101 -38.70 28.42 2.78
CA ASN A 101 -38.91 27.01 2.46
C ASN A 101 -37.64 26.34 1.90
N GLY A 102 -36.48 27.01 2.00
CA GLY A 102 -35.18 26.50 1.57
C GLY A 102 -34.90 26.63 0.06
N LYS A 103 -35.72 27.38 -0.69
CA LYS A 103 -35.55 27.49 -2.15
C LYS A 103 -34.66 28.68 -2.54
N ALA A 104 -33.73 28.47 -3.45
CA ALA A 104 -32.80 29.50 -3.93
C ALA A 104 -33.52 30.74 -4.51
N VAL A 105 -33.08 31.93 -4.07
CA VAL A 105 -33.61 33.24 -4.47
C VAL A 105 -32.85 33.75 -5.69
N THR A 106 -33.52 33.80 -6.83
CA THR A 106 -32.95 34.30 -8.09
C THR A 106 -33.25 35.78 -8.31
N ASN A 107 -32.33 36.50 -8.94
CA ASN A 107 -32.58 37.84 -9.46
C ASN A 107 -33.55 37.82 -10.67
N ALA A 108 -33.88 39.01 -11.21
CA ALA A 108 -34.83 39.16 -12.32
C ALA A 108 -34.38 38.56 -13.68
N ARG A 109 -33.19 37.95 -13.77
CA ARG A 109 -32.67 37.19 -14.93
C ARG A 109 -32.65 35.68 -14.70
N GLY A 110 -32.98 35.20 -13.51
CA GLY A 110 -32.88 33.80 -13.11
C GLY A 110 -31.52 33.40 -12.53
N GLU A 111 -30.61 34.35 -12.31
CA GLU A 111 -29.29 34.11 -11.69
C GLU A 111 -29.47 34.04 -10.16
N VAL A 112 -28.96 32.99 -9.50
CA VAL A 112 -29.07 32.84 -8.03
C VAL A 112 -28.27 33.94 -7.32
N LEU A 113 -28.88 34.57 -6.32
CA LEU A 113 -28.21 35.55 -5.46
C LEU A 113 -27.37 34.82 -4.41
N THR A 114 -26.15 35.31 -4.16
CA THR A 114 -25.26 34.77 -3.12
C THR A 114 -24.93 35.81 -2.05
N THR A 115 -24.69 35.33 -0.84
CA THR A 115 -24.03 36.08 0.25
C THR A 115 -22.60 35.57 0.42
N MET A 116 -21.69 36.43 0.89
CA MET A 116 -20.30 36.05 1.16
C MET A 116 -20.09 35.87 2.66
N ILE A 117 -19.45 34.76 3.06
CA ILE A 117 -18.93 34.57 4.42
C ILE A 117 -17.41 34.41 4.40
N ILE A 118 -16.76 34.72 5.52
CA ILE A 118 -15.36 34.40 5.78
C ILE A 118 -15.34 33.18 6.70
N VAL A 119 -14.73 32.08 6.26
CA VAL A 119 -14.47 30.91 7.09
C VAL A 119 -13.12 31.10 7.78
N PRO A 120 -13.06 31.23 9.13
CA PRO A 120 -11.82 31.42 9.86
C PRO A 120 -11.08 30.09 10.11
N PRO A 121 -9.75 30.11 10.26
CA PRO A 121 -8.96 28.93 10.59
C PRO A 121 -9.15 28.47 12.05
N THR A 122 -9.21 27.15 12.29
CA THR A 122 -9.61 26.58 13.59
C THR A 122 -8.66 25.53 14.18
N THR A 123 -7.77 25.95 15.08
CA THR A 123 -7.22 25.07 16.14
C THR A 123 -6.91 25.88 17.41
N GLY A 124 -7.33 25.39 18.59
CA GLY A 124 -6.62 25.67 19.85
C GLY A 124 -7.32 26.44 20.98
N GLY A 125 -8.53 27.00 20.79
CA GLY A 125 -9.21 27.69 21.91
C GLY A 125 -10.62 28.20 21.61
N PRO A 126 -11.38 28.61 22.64
CA PRO A 126 -12.74 29.12 22.48
C PRO A 126 -12.75 30.50 21.84
N VAL A 127 -13.06 30.55 20.54
CA VAL A 127 -13.36 31.79 19.84
C VAL A 127 -14.68 32.35 20.38
N VAL A 128 -14.67 33.63 20.76
CA VAL A 128 -15.85 34.39 21.14
C VAL A 128 -16.06 35.46 20.09
N THR A 129 -17.22 35.44 19.42
CA THR A 129 -17.56 36.41 18.37
C THR A 129 -18.90 37.06 18.71
N GLU A 130 -18.94 38.39 18.66
CA GLU A 130 -20.18 39.16 18.68
C GLU A 130 -20.62 39.45 17.24
N LEU A 131 -21.82 39.01 16.86
CA LEU A 131 -22.37 39.23 15.53
C LEU A 131 -23.57 40.20 15.57
N PRO A 132 -23.69 41.13 14.61
CA PRO A 132 -24.82 42.05 14.52
C PRO A 132 -26.08 41.31 14.05
N VAL A 133 -27.18 41.45 14.79
CA VAL A 133 -28.49 40.96 14.37
C VAL A 133 -28.97 41.80 13.17
N THR A 134 -29.47 41.14 12.13
CA THR A 134 -30.05 41.79 10.95
C THR A 134 -31.56 41.54 10.85
N ASP A 135 -32.26 42.40 10.10
CA ASP A 135 -33.65 42.18 9.72
C ASP A 135 -33.76 41.24 8.50
N GLY A 136 -35.00 40.84 8.15
CA GLY A 136 -35.26 39.96 7.01
C GLY A 136 -34.92 40.52 5.62
N ASN A 137 -34.34 41.73 5.54
CA ASN A 137 -33.79 42.32 4.32
C ASN A 137 -32.26 42.58 4.44
N GLY A 138 -31.61 42.06 5.48
CA GLY A 138 -30.16 42.17 5.70
C GLY A 138 -29.69 43.46 6.38
N ASN A 139 -30.60 44.33 6.87
CA ASN A 139 -30.20 45.59 7.52
C ASN A 139 -29.87 45.36 8.99
N VAL A 140 -28.81 45.99 9.50
CA VAL A 140 -28.39 45.85 10.91
C VAL A 140 -29.46 46.43 11.85
N VAL A 141 -29.96 45.58 12.75
CA VAL A 141 -30.96 45.94 13.76
C VAL A 141 -30.29 46.77 14.86
N THR A 142 -30.78 47.98 15.06
CA THR A 142 -30.32 48.88 16.12
C THR A 142 -31.43 49.12 17.14
N LYS A 143 -31.04 49.31 18.40
CA LYS A 143 -31.93 49.72 19.49
C LYS A 143 -32.39 51.17 19.25
N PRO A 144 -33.53 51.61 19.81
CA PRO A 144 -33.91 53.03 19.83
C PRO A 144 -32.85 53.88 20.53
N GLY A 145 -31.97 54.50 19.75
CA GLY A 145 -30.71 55.11 20.21
C GLY A 145 -29.53 54.93 19.25
N GLY A 146 -29.60 53.95 18.33
CA GLY A 146 -28.61 53.75 17.26
C GLY A 146 -27.53 52.70 17.55
N GLU A 147 -27.49 52.14 18.76
CA GLU A 147 -26.62 51.00 19.08
C GLU A 147 -27.10 49.71 18.41
N THR A 148 -26.20 49.01 17.73
CA THR A 148 -26.45 47.67 17.19
C THR A 148 -26.89 46.67 18.27
N VAL A 149 -27.80 45.77 17.92
CA VAL A 149 -28.10 44.57 18.70
C VAL A 149 -27.14 43.47 18.25
N THR A 150 -26.36 42.91 19.19
CA THR A 150 -25.48 41.77 18.94
C THR A 150 -25.91 40.54 19.75
N TYR A 151 -25.46 39.37 19.30
CA TYR A 151 -25.47 38.13 20.08
C TYR A 151 -24.09 37.47 20.05
N THR A 152 -23.84 36.55 20.97
CA THR A 152 -22.50 35.98 21.24
C THR A 152 -22.56 34.46 21.23
N MET A 153 -21.71 33.83 20.42
CA MET A 153 -21.53 32.37 20.40
C MET A 153 -20.16 31.99 20.97
N VAL A 154 -20.09 30.80 21.59
CA VAL A 154 -18.89 30.27 22.26
C VAL A 154 -18.81 28.77 22.00
N TYR A 155 -17.66 28.30 21.50
CA TYR A 155 -17.41 26.90 21.18
C TYR A 155 -16.13 26.41 21.87
N THR A 156 -15.94 25.09 22.03
CA THR A 156 -14.72 24.50 22.60
C THR A 156 -14.26 23.29 21.80
N THR A 157 -12.99 23.25 21.40
CA THR A 157 -12.37 22.14 20.66
C THR A 157 -11.27 21.46 21.48
N SER A 158 -11.00 20.18 21.17
CA SER A 158 -9.92 19.38 21.75
C SER A 158 -8.82 19.17 20.72
N PRO A 159 -7.53 19.19 21.08
CA PRO A 159 -6.44 19.01 20.11
C PRO A 159 -6.39 17.58 19.54
N ALA A 160 -5.97 17.49 18.27
CA ALA A 160 -5.62 16.27 17.55
C ALA A 160 -4.15 16.32 17.10
N THR A 161 -3.65 15.23 16.53
CA THR A 161 -2.24 15.08 16.10
C THR A 161 -2.22 14.32 14.75
N PRO A 162 -1.31 14.60 13.81
CA PRO A 162 -1.43 14.07 12.44
C PRO A 162 -1.29 12.53 12.38
N GLY A 163 -2.37 11.81 12.05
CA GLY A 163 -2.28 10.34 11.93
C GLY A 163 -3.53 9.48 11.67
N ASP A 164 -4.66 10.00 11.18
CA ASP A 164 -5.88 9.20 10.95
C ASP A 164 -6.61 9.44 9.60
N ASN A 165 -6.11 8.84 8.52
CA ASN A 165 -7.00 7.95 7.78
C ASN A 165 -7.12 6.70 8.68
N SER A 166 -8.18 6.66 9.50
CA SER A 166 -8.29 6.02 10.84
C SER A 166 -8.06 4.49 10.96
N ALA A 167 -6.97 4.00 10.38
CA ALA A 167 -6.63 2.61 10.20
C ALA A 167 -5.16 2.39 9.78
N ASN A 168 -4.66 3.25 8.90
CA ASN A 168 -3.51 2.94 8.06
C ASN A 168 -2.24 3.59 8.59
N TRP A 169 -1.11 2.93 8.40
CA TRP A 169 0.23 3.47 8.67
C TRP A 169 1.06 3.29 7.41
N GLY A 170 1.80 4.31 7.00
CA GLY A 170 2.72 4.26 5.88
C GLY A 170 4.09 4.78 6.27
N SER A 171 5.14 4.30 5.61
CA SER A 171 6.48 4.88 5.72
C SER A 171 7.27 4.65 4.42
N SER A 172 7.95 5.69 3.97
CA SER A 172 8.80 5.68 2.78
C SER A 172 10.25 5.58 3.22
N TYR A 173 11.01 4.71 2.57
CA TYR A 173 12.44 4.53 2.80
C TYR A 173 13.18 4.69 1.48
N GLY A 174 14.00 5.72 1.38
CA GLY A 174 14.92 5.92 0.28
C GLY A 174 15.96 7.01 0.56
N GLY A 175 16.63 7.41 -0.51
CA GLY A 175 17.62 8.49 -0.56
C GLY A 175 17.79 9.07 -1.97
N SER A 176 19.02 9.18 -2.46
CA SER A 176 19.35 9.77 -3.78
C SER A 176 19.37 8.80 -4.97
N GLY A 177 19.29 7.49 -4.74
CA GLY A 177 19.15 6.42 -5.74
C GLY A 177 17.73 5.85 -5.82
N ASN A 178 17.49 4.93 -6.77
CA ASN A 178 16.21 4.22 -6.88
C ASN A 178 16.12 3.14 -5.80
N ASP A 179 15.27 3.32 -4.80
CA ASP A 179 15.04 2.32 -3.75
C ASP A 179 13.65 1.67 -3.91
N SER A 180 13.50 0.42 -3.46
CA SER A 180 12.23 -0.33 -3.53
C SER A 180 12.13 -1.36 -2.39
N PHE A 181 10.93 -1.53 -1.82
CA PHE A 181 10.59 -2.76 -1.09
C PHE A 181 10.10 -3.79 -2.12
N ASN A 182 10.74 -4.95 -2.17
CA ASN A 182 10.43 -5.95 -3.19
C ASN A 182 9.36 -6.93 -2.73
N ASP A 183 9.40 -7.37 -1.46
CA ASP A 183 8.44 -8.32 -0.89
C ASP A 183 8.38 -8.21 0.65
N THR A 184 7.29 -8.71 1.24
CA THR A 184 7.04 -8.69 2.69
C THR A 184 6.33 -9.97 3.16
N ALA A 185 6.71 -10.47 4.34
CA ALA A 185 6.11 -11.66 4.94
C ALA A 185 5.82 -11.46 6.44
N LYS A 186 4.69 -12.01 6.91
CA LYS A 186 4.34 -12.04 8.34
C LYS A 186 5.33 -12.90 9.13
N THR A 187 5.53 -12.58 10.40
CA THR A 187 6.39 -13.35 11.32
C THR A 187 5.59 -14.00 12.46
N PRO A 188 6.04 -15.13 13.04
CA PRO A 188 5.28 -15.84 14.08
C PRO A 188 5.05 -15.07 15.40
N ASP A 189 5.75 -13.95 15.61
CA ASP A 189 5.53 -13.01 16.72
C ASP A 189 4.36 -12.01 16.46
N GLY A 190 3.70 -12.13 15.30
CA GLY A 190 2.62 -11.25 14.84
C GLY A 190 3.10 -10.00 14.10
N GLY A 191 4.41 -9.77 13.98
CA GLY A 191 4.99 -8.71 13.15
C GLY A 191 5.14 -9.11 11.69
N PHE A 192 6.04 -8.41 10.98
CA PHE A 192 6.40 -8.72 9.59
C PHE A 192 7.85 -8.37 9.29
N VAL A 193 8.38 -8.97 8.23
CA VAL A 193 9.66 -8.63 7.60
C VAL A 193 9.45 -8.13 6.18
N ALA A 194 10.42 -7.40 5.65
CA ALA A 194 10.48 -7.08 4.23
C ALA A 194 11.93 -7.07 3.71
N VAL A 195 12.07 -7.28 2.40
CA VAL A 195 13.33 -7.14 1.67
C VAL A 195 13.32 -5.86 0.84
N VAL A 196 14.39 -5.08 0.94
CA VAL A 196 14.56 -3.78 0.30
C VAL A 196 15.79 -3.84 -0.61
N GLN A 197 15.63 -3.38 -1.86
CA GLN A 197 16.74 -3.04 -2.73
C GLN A 197 17.11 -1.57 -2.46
N ALA A 198 18.30 -1.36 -1.90
CA ALA A 198 18.85 -0.05 -1.59
C ALA A 198 19.94 0.32 -2.62
N ASN A 199 19.67 1.31 -3.48
CA ASN A 199 20.70 1.96 -4.30
C ASN A 199 21.17 3.29 -3.68
N SER A 200 20.53 3.75 -2.60
CA SER A 200 20.96 4.90 -1.77
C SER A 200 21.77 4.47 -0.54
N ASP A 201 22.81 5.24 -0.19
CA ASP A 201 23.55 5.16 1.10
C ASP A 201 23.30 6.37 2.01
N ASP A 202 22.29 7.17 1.67
CA ASP A 202 21.84 8.37 2.35
C ASP A 202 20.33 8.28 2.67
N GLY A 203 19.74 9.40 3.10
CA GLY A 203 18.37 9.43 3.60
C GLY A 203 18.13 8.45 4.74
N SER A 204 17.04 7.69 4.64
CA SER A 204 16.67 6.63 5.60
C SER A 204 17.55 5.36 5.49
N LEU A 205 18.23 5.17 4.36
CA LEU A 205 19.08 4.00 4.07
C LEU A 205 20.56 4.25 4.42
N LYS A 206 20.82 5.28 5.20
CA LYS A 206 22.17 5.72 5.55
C LYS A 206 22.95 4.65 6.30
N ASN A 207 24.13 4.31 5.76
CA ASN A 207 25.00 3.21 6.19
C ASN A 207 24.42 1.79 5.97
N LEU A 208 23.35 1.62 5.19
CA LEU A 208 22.78 0.31 4.83
C LEU A 208 23.12 -0.13 3.39
N SER A 209 24.00 0.60 2.71
CA SER A 209 24.33 0.43 1.30
C SER A 209 25.74 0.96 0.99
N VAL A 210 26.21 0.75 -0.24
CA VAL A 210 27.50 1.23 -0.77
C VAL A 210 27.31 1.85 -2.17
N LYS A 211 27.82 3.07 -2.39
CA LYS A 211 27.73 3.77 -3.69
C LYS A 211 28.46 3.04 -4.81
N SER A 212 27.75 2.15 -5.51
CA SER A 212 28.00 1.69 -6.89
C SER A 212 27.16 0.46 -7.27
N THR A 213 26.62 -0.28 -6.30
CA THR A 213 25.93 -1.56 -6.54
C THR A 213 24.67 -1.69 -5.69
N PRO A 214 23.62 -2.39 -6.14
CA PRO A 214 22.41 -2.60 -5.36
C PRO A 214 22.71 -3.37 -4.07
N ALA A 215 22.38 -2.79 -2.93
CA ALA A 215 22.46 -3.44 -1.63
C ALA A 215 21.13 -4.12 -1.29
N ALA A 216 21.19 -5.34 -0.75
CA ALA A 216 20.03 -5.99 -0.16
C ALA A 216 19.97 -5.66 1.34
N VAL A 217 18.82 -5.18 1.79
CA VAL A 217 18.53 -4.87 3.20
C VAL A 217 17.32 -5.67 3.66
N VAL A 218 17.41 -6.33 4.82
CA VAL A 218 16.29 -7.00 5.47
C VAL A 218 15.83 -6.13 6.64
N ILE A 219 14.52 -5.85 6.73
CA ILE A 219 13.93 -5.03 7.79
C ILE A 219 12.85 -5.84 8.52
N LYS A 220 12.80 -5.76 9.85
CA LYS A 220 11.81 -6.40 10.73
C LYS A 220 11.01 -5.34 11.48
N TYR A 221 9.70 -5.54 11.55
CA TYR A 221 8.75 -4.70 12.26
C TYR A 221 7.98 -5.49 13.32
N ASP A 222 7.43 -4.79 14.33
CA ASP A 222 6.41 -5.32 15.22
C ASP A 222 5.02 -5.30 14.55
N LYS A 223 4.03 -5.93 15.20
CA LYS A 223 2.63 -5.97 14.74
C LYS A 223 1.95 -4.58 14.59
N ASP A 224 2.53 -3.55 15.19
CA ASP A 224 1.99 -2.19 15.14
C ASP A 224 2.66 -1.36 14.02
N GLY A 225 3.67 -1.90 13.32
CA GLY A 225 4.44 -1.22 12.27
C GLY A 225 5.71 -0.54 12.78
N ARG A 226 6.16 -0.78 14.02
CA ARG A 226 7.40 -0.18 14.55
C ARG A 226 8.61 -1.00 14.13
N LEU A 227 9.65 -0.32 13.65
CA LEU A 227 10.95 -0.92 13.35
C LEU A 227 11.52 -1.63 14.59
N GLN A 228 11.82 -2.93 14.47
CA GLN A 228 12.56 -3.70 15.47
C GLN A 228 14.05 -3.77 15.15
N TRP A 229 14.40 -4.05 13.90
CA TRP A 229 15.78 -4.01 13.40
C TRP A 229 15.83 -3.91 11.87
N GLN A 230 16.96 -3.45 11.34
CA GLN A 230 17.28 -3.42 9.91
C GLN A 230 18.74 -3.85 9.70
N LYS A 231 19.01 -4.65 8.66
CA LYS A 231 20.33 -5.23 8.39
C LYS A 231 20.65 -5.26 6.90
N TYR A 232 21.75 -4.62 6.54
CA TYR A 232 22.42 -4.76 5.24
C TYR A 232 23.07 -6.15 5.10
N LEU A 233 23.01 -6.72 3.90
CA LEU A 233 23.71 -7.95 3.52
C LEU A 233 24.96 -7.61 2.69
N PRO A 234 26.18 -7.73 3.24
CA PRO A 234 27.41 -7.34 2.54
C PRO A 234 27.65 -8.11 1.25
N SER A 235 28.09 -7.41 0.21
CA SER A 235 28.49 -8.00 -1.07
C SER A 235 29.43 -7.07 -1.86
N ASN A 236 30.24 -7.63 -2.77
CA ASN A 236 31.21 -6.88 -3.57
C ASN A 236 30.74 -6.44 -4.97
N ASN A 237 29.58 -6.93 -5.42
CA ASN A 237 29.05 -6.68 -6.77
C ASN A 237 27.51 -6.62 -6.79
N GLY A 238 26.90 -6.37 -5.63
CA GLY A 238 25.46 -6.25 -5.41
C GLY A 238 24.71 -7.57 -5.20
N ILE A 239 23.56 -7.47 -4.52
CA ILE A 239 22.54 -8.52 -4.36
C ILE A 239 21.18 -7.86 -4.60
N ILE A 240 20.31 -8.52 -5.36
CA ILE A 240 18.88 -8.17 -5.41
C ILE A 240 18.11 -9.37 -4.84
N LEU A 241 17.42 -9.16 -3.72
CA LEU A 241 16.46 -10.12 -3.18
C LEU A 241 15.08 -9.75 -3.70
N SER A 242 14.42 -10.70 -4.37
CA SER A 242 13.10 -10.53 -4.98
C SER A 242 11.97 -10.93 -4.05
N SER A 243 12.20 -11.86 -3.11
CA SER A 243 11.15 -12.38 -2.23
C SER A 243 11.65 -12.77 -0.84
N VAL A 244 10.73 -12.79 0.14
CA VAL A 244 10.95 -13.20 1.53
C VAL A 244 9.78 -14.03 2.07
N ASP A 245 10.07 -15.03 2.90
CA ASP A 245 9.09 -15.79 3.70
C ASP A 245 9.69 -16.12 5.08
N THR A 246 8.87 -16.55 6.05
CA THR A 246 9.39 -16.97 7.37
C THR A 246 8.83 -18.31 7.83
N ASP A 247 9.67 -19.12 8.48
CA ASP A 247 9.25 -20.42 9.02
C ASP A 247 8.64 -20.30 10.42
N SER A 248 8.02 -21.39 10.89
CA SER A 248 7.34 -21.43 12.20
C SER A 248 8.26 -21.25 13.40
N SER A 249 9.59 -21.18 13.21
CA SER A 249 10.56 -20.84 14.26
C SER A 249 10.98 -19.36 14.21
N GLY A 250 10.44 -18.60 13.26
CA GLY A 250 10.81 -17.21 13.00
C GLY A 250 12.12 -17.04 12.24
N ASN A 251 12.66 -18.08 11.60
CA ASN A 251 13.77 -17.89 10.66
C ASN A 251 13.24 -17.18 9.41
N ILE A 252 14.04 -16.28 8.87
CA ILE A 252 13.73 -15.50 7.67
C ILE A 252 14.45 -16.14 6.49
N ILE A 253 13.71 -16.40 5.42
CA ILE A 253 14.21 -16.97 4.18
C ILE A 253 14.01 -15.94 3.09
N ALA A 254 15.05 -15.62 2.32
CA ALA A 254 14.94 -14.67 1.23
C ALA A 254 15.69 -15.18 0.00
N ALA A 255 15.16 -14.93 -1.19
CA ALA A 255 15.73 -15.39 -2.45
C ALA A 255 15.79 -14.29 -3.50
N GLY A 256 16.65 -14.48 -4.50
CA GLY A 256 16.94 -13.49 -5.52
C GLY A 256 18.07 -13.93 -6.44
N TYR A 257 18.90 -12.97 -6.86
CA TYR A 257 20.08 -13.18 -7.68
C TYR A 257 21.22 -12.21 -7.29
N SER A 258 22.46 -12.60 -7.55
CA SER A 258 23.64 -11.81 -7.22
C SER A 258 24.77 -11.99 -8.23
N LYS A 259 25.60 -10.96 -8.32
CA LYS A 259 26.84 -10.93 -9.13
C LYS A 259 28.11 -11.05 -8.29
N SER A 260 27.94 -11.31 -6.99
CA SER A 260 28.97 -11.12 -5.97
C SER A 260 29.74 -12.39 -5.64
N THR A 261 31.05 -12.22 -5.46
CA THR A 261 32.03 -13.31 -5.31
C THR A 261 32.57 -13.47 -3.90
N ASP A 262 32.14 -12.62 -2.97
CA ASP A 262 32.53 -12.60 -1.55
C ASP A 262 31.48 -13.22 -0.60
N LEU A 263 30.35 -13.70 -1.13
CA LEU A 263 29.22 -14.26 -0.37
C LEU A 263 29.52 -15.59 0.37
N GLY A 264 30.75 -16.10 0.32
CA GLY A 264 31.13 -17.38 0.93
C GLY A 264 30.55 -18.63 0.22
N VAL A 265 29.90 -18.45 -0.93
CA VAL A 265 29.36 -19.51 -1.79
C VAL A 265 30.01 -19.48 -3.17
N GLN A 266 29.90 -20.57 -3.93
CA GLN A 266 30.43 -20.65 -5.29
C GLN A 266 29.61 -19.74 -6.22
N SER A 267 30.25 -18.78 -6.88
CA SER A 267 29.69 -18.14 -8.08
C SER A 267 30.11 -18.94 -9.32
N TYR A 268 29.21 -19.14 -10.28
CA TYR A 268 29.45 -20.00 -11.44
C TYR A 268 29.54 -19.24 -12.76
N GLY A 269 29.00 -18.02 -12.86
CA GLY A 269 28.80 -17.35 -14.15
C GLY A 269 28.59 -15.84 -14.07
N ASP A 270 27.48 -15.40 -14.66
CA ASP A 270 27.18 -13.96 -14.84
C ASP A 270 26.41 -13.44 -13.63
N TYR A 271 25.15 -13.83 -13.46
CA TYR A 271 24.39 -13.72 -12.21
C TYR A 271 24.03 -15.12 -11.75
N ASP A 272 24.30 -15.44 -10.49
CA ASP A 272 23.85 -16.68 -9.87
C ASP A 272 22.56 -16.42 -9.08
N ALA A 273 21.62 -17.38 -9.07
CA ALA A 273 20.48 -17.33 -8.14
C ALA A 273 20.98 -17.52 -6.71
N VAL A 274 20.41 -16.80 -5.74
CA VAL A 274 20.82 -16.89 -4.33
C VAL A 274 19.63 -17.10 -3.40
N ILE A 275 19.85 -17.87 -2.34
CA ILE A 275 18.90 -18.04 -1.23
C ILE A 275 19.65 -17.93 0.11
N TYR A 276 19.08 -17.14 1.01
CA TYR A 276 19.57 -16.83 2.34
C TYR A 276 18.64 -17.43 3.39
N LYS A 277 19.21 -17.94 4.49
CA LYS A 277 18.50 -18.17 5.75
C LYS A 277 19.12 -17.31 6.84
N LEU A 278 18.29 -16.56 7.55
CA LEU A 278 18.64 -15.79 8.74
C LEU A 278 17.80 -16.27 9.93
N ASN A 279 18.29 -16.09 11.16
CA ASN A 279 17.47 -16.30 12.36
C ASN A 279 16.47 -15.15 12.55
N SER A 280 15.63 -15.22 13.60
CA SER A 280 14.66 -14.17 13.95
C SER A 280 15.28 -12.83 14.35
N SER A 281 16.57 -12.81 14.68
CA SER A 281 17.37 -11.61 14.94
C SER A 281 18.08 -11.09 13.67
N GLY A 282 17.87 -11.73 12.51
CA GLY A 282 18.48 -11.38 11.23
C GLY A 282 19.96 -11.76 11.11
N ASP A 283 20.48 -12.71 11.89
CA ASP A 283 21.84 -13.24 11.71
C ASP A 283 21.85 -14.37 10.69
N ILE A 284 22.68 -14.24 9.66
CA ILE A 284 22.81 -15.23 8.57
C ILE A 284 23.20 -16.60 9.17
N GLN A 285 22.37 -17.60 8.94
CA GLN A 285 22.61 -19.00 9.32
C GLN A 285 23.31 -19.75 8.16
N TRP A 286 22.86 -19.50 6.93
CA TRP A 286 23.55 -19.95 5.72
C TRP A 286 23.16 -19.12 4.50
N ILE A 287 23.99 -19.22 3.46
CA ILE A 287 23.74 -18.76 2.10
C ILE A 287 23.90 -19.98 1.17
N ARG A 288 23.18 -20.01 0.05
CA ARG A 288 23.41 -20.91 -1.08
C ARG A 288 23.27 -20.15 -2.39
N SER A 289 24.05 -20.57 -3.39
CA SER A 289 23.90 -20.19 -4.79
C SER A 289 23.33 -21.33 -5.62
N PHE A 290 22.66 -21.01 -6.71
CA PHE A 290 22.18 -21.94 -7.72
C PHE A 290 22.38 -21.37 -9.12
N GLY A 291 23.05 -22.11 -10.00
CA GLY A 291 23.38 -21.65 -11.33
C GLY A 291 24.48 -22.45 -12.03
N GLY A 292 25.02 -21.84 -13.07
CA GLY A 292 26.12 -22.33 -13.91
C GLY A 292 26.78 -21.17 -14.68
N SER A 293 27.24 -21.40 -15.90
CA SER A 293 28.06 -20.41 -16.63
C SER A 293 27.32 -19.19 -17.21
N LYS A 294 26.05 -18.96 -16.86
CA LYS A 294 25.20 -17.89 -17.42
C LYS A 294 24.44 -17.13 -16.34
N THR A 295 23.37 -16.43 -16.73
CA THR A 295 22.40 -15.79 -15.82
C THR A 295 21.42 -16.84 -15.29
N ASP A 296 21.28 -16.90 -13.98
CA ASP A 296 20.30 -17.69 -13.26
C ASP A 296 19.69 -16.82 -12.13
N GLY A 297 18.43 -17.06 -11.75
CA GLY A 297 17.78 -16.24 -10.72
C GLY A 297 16.55 -16.88 -10.09
N PHE A 298 16.41 -16.72 -8.78
CA PHE A 298 15.15 -16.94 -8.08
C PHE A 298 14.36 -15.64 -7.99
N TYR A 299 13.04 -15.73 -8.15
CA TYR A 299 12.13 -14.59 -8.04
C TYR A 299 11.19 -14.72 -6.84
N SER A 300 10.90 -15.95 -6.39
CA SER A 300 10.12 -16.22 -5.17
C SER A 300 10.68 -17.35 -4.31
N VAL A 301 10.34 -17.30 -3.01
CA VAL A 301 10.64 -18.34 -2.03
C VAL A 301 9.46 -18.56 -1.08
N SER A 302 9.32 -19.80 -0.60
CA SER A 302 8.38 -20.14 0.48
C SER A 302 8.94 -21.19 1.44
N ALA A 303 8.63 -21.02 2.72
CA ALA A 303 8.89 -21.98 3.78
C ALA A 303 7.77 -23.03 3.87
N SER A 304 8.17 -24.30 3.98
CA SER A 304 7.27 -25.45 3.94
C SER A 304 7.01 -26.02 5.35
N PRO A 305 5.82 -26.59 5.63
CA PRO A 305 5.49 -27.18 6.93
C PRO A 305 6.42 -28.31 7.43
N ASP A 306 7.18 -28.93 6.52
CA ASP A 306 8.23 -29.92 6.84
C ASP A 306 9.59 -29.31 7.24
N GLY A 307 9.67 -27.97 7.35
CA GLY A 307 10.89 -27.23 7.71
C GLY A 307 11.88 -27.04 6.55
N SER A 308 11.47 -27.37 5.33
CA SER A 308 12.24 -27.14 4.09
C SER A 308 11.86 -25.81 3.44
N TYR A 309 12.62 -25.42 2.40
CA TYR A 309 12.43 -24.16 1.68
C TYR A 309 12.36 -24.40 0.18
N ILE A 310 11.41 -23.79 -0.50
CA ILE A 310 11.22 -23.94 -1.95
C ILE A 310 11.48 -22.58 -2.58
N ALA A 311 12.39 -22.50 -3.56
CA ALA A 311 12.61 -21.32 -4.38
C ALA A 311 12.23 -21.60 -5.84
N ALA A 312 11.75 -20.58 -6.55
CA ALA A 312 11.39 -20.68 -7.96
C ALA A 312 11.86 -19.46 -8.76
N GLY A 313 12.01 -19.64 -10.08
CA GLY A 313 12.50 -18.61 -11.00
C GLY A 313 12.92 -19.19 -12.35
N ILE A 314 14.07 -18.73 -12.85
CA ILE A 314 14.62 -19.07 -14.17
C ILE A 314 16.09 -19.50 -14.09
N THR A 315 16.47 -20.41 -14.98
CA THR A 315 17.87 -20.74 -15.28
C THR A 315 18.13 -20.68 -16.78
N PHE A 316 19.30 -20.18 -17.18
CA PHE A 316 19.83 -20.32 -18.53
C PHE A 316 20.99 -21.34 -18.58
N SER A 317 21.47 -21.81 -17.43
CA SER A 317 22.63 -22.69 -17.30
C SER A 317 22.31 -24.19 -17.41
N SER A 318 23.26 -24.95 -17.94
CA SER A 318 23.16 -26.41 -18.12
C SER A 318 24.36 -27.15 -17.53
N ASP A 319 25.03 -26.47 -16.60
CA ASP A 319 26.27 -26.79 -15.91
C ASP A 319 26.19 -26.24 -14.48
N GLY A 320 27.28 -26.25 -13.71
CA GLY A 320 27.24 -25.94 -12.28
C GLY A 320 26.28 -26.88 -11.53
N ASN A 321 25.56 -26.35 -10.52
CA ASN A 321 24.49 -27.08 -9.84
C ASN A 321 23.11 -26.91 -10.53
N ALA A 322 23.01 -26.07 -11.56
CA ALA A 322 21.88 -26.03 -12.50
C ALA A 322 21.89 -27.17 -13.55
N SER A 323 22.92 -28.02 -13.58
CA SER A 323 23.04 -29.14 -14.51
C SER A 323 21.83 -30.10 -14.51
N ASP A 324 21.25 -30.39 -13.33
CA ASP A 324 20.02 -31.20 -13.20
C ASP A 324 18.75 -30.52 -13.75
N ALA A 325 18.76 -29.21 -14.00
CA ALA A 325 17.65 -28.50 -14.66
C ALA A 325 17.64 -28.70 -16.19
N GLY A 326 18.79 -29.04 -16.79
CA GLY A 326 18.90 -29.41 -18.20
C GLY A 326 18.63 -28.28 -19.21
N ALA A 327 18.99 -27.02 -18.90
CA ALA A 327 18.72 -25.85 -19.76
C ALA A 327 19.68 -25.74 -20.98
N VAL A 328 19.74 -26.82 -21.78
CA VAL A 328 20.63 -26.91 -22.94
C VAL A 328 20.12 -26.00 -24.07
N GLY A 329 20.89 -24.97 -24.41
CA GLY A 329 20.61 -24.05 -25.52
C GLY A 329 19.36 -23.17 -25.39
N SER A 330 18.69 -23.20 -24.24
CA SER A 330 17.44 -22.48 -23.95
C SER A 330 17.29 -22.28 -22.45
N SER A 331 16.48 -21.33 -22.01
CA SER A 331 16.13 -21.22 -20.58
C SER A 331 15.20 -22.34 -20.09
N LYS A 332 15.02 -22.41 -18.77
CA LYS A 332 13.99 -23.20 -18.08
C LYS A 332 13.40 -22.42 -16.91
N ALA A 333 12.09 -22.53 -16.74
CA ALA A 333 11.43 -22.22 -15.48
C ALA A 333 11.80 -23.32 -14.46
N ILE A 334 12.21 -22.95 -13.24
CA ILE A 334 12.71 -23.90 -12.23
C ILE A 334 12.02 -23.78 -10.87
N ILE A 335 11.97 -24.91 -10.17
CA ILE A 335 11.60 -25.04 -8.76
C ILE A 335 12.71 -25.86 -8.09
N VAL A 336 13.30 -25.33 -7.03
CA VAL A 336 14.37 -25.99 -6.26
C VAL A 336 13.94 -26.08 -4.80
N LYS A 337 13.98 -27.30 -4.24
CA LYS A 337 13.66 -27.56 -2.83
C LYS A 337 14.94 -27.79 -2.03
N TYR A 338 15.10 -27.07 -0.92
CA TYR A 338 16.23 -27.11 -0.01
C TYR A 338 15.81 -27.64 1.37
N SER A 339 16.68 -28.39 2.03
CA SER A 339 16.51 -28.79 3.43
C SER A 339 16.61 -27.61 4.41
N SER A 340 16.25 -27.82 5.68
CA SER A 340 16.44 -26.85 6.75
C SER A 340 17.89 -26.37 6.94
N SER A 341 18.87 -27.19 6.51
CA SER A 341 20.31 -26.93 6.49
C SER A 341 20.83 -26.32 5.17
N GLY A 342 19.97 -26.14 4.16
CA GLY A 342 20.30 -25.53 2.87
C GLY A 342 20.83 -26.52 1.83
N ASP A 343 20.56 -27.81 1.96
CA ASP A 343 21.01 -28.84 1.02
C ASP A 343 19.92 -29.15 0.00
N VAL A 344 20.25 -29.24 -1.29
CA VAL A 344 19.24 -29.46 -2.35
C VAL A 344 18.62 -30.86 -2.20
N ILE A 345 17.31 -30.90 -2.01
CA ILE A 345 16.47 -32.10 -1.97
C ILE A 345 16.05 -32.49 -3.39
N PHE A 346 15.61 -31.51 -4.20
CA PHE A 346 15.36 -31.72 -5.62
C PHE A 346 15.46 -30.43 -6.44
N VAL A 347 15.69 -30.63 -7.74
CA VAL A 347 15.39 -29.66 -8.81
C VAL A 347 14.22 -30.19 -9.63
N ARG A 348 13.39 -29.29 -10.15
CA ARG A 348 12.43 -29.54 -11.24
C ARG A 348 12.52 -28.40 -12.25
N SER A 349 12.51 -28.72 -13.53
CA SER A 349 12.48 -27.75 -14.62
C SER A 349 11.25 -27.95 -15.51
N PHE A 350 10.72 -26.83 -16.01
CA PHE A 350 9.50 -26.75 -16.80
C PHE A 350 9.72 -25.83 -18.01
N GLY A 351 8.86 -25.98 -19.02
CA GLY A 351 8.81 -25.08 -20.16
C GLY A 351 9.98 -25.15 -21.15
N GLY A 352 9.99 -24.19 -22.06
CA GLY A 352 11.00 -23.95 -23.07
C GLY A 352 11.71 -22.61 -22.90
N ASN A 353 12.13 -22.04 -24.03
CA ASN A 353 12.90 -20.80 -24.05
C ASN A 353 12.00 -19.58 -23.79
N GLY A 354 12.37 -18.75 -22.81
CA GLY A 354 11.59 -17.58 -22.39
C GLY A 354 10.53 -17.86 -21.32
N ASP A 355 10.41 -19.11 -20.85
CA ASP A 355 9.49 -19.51 -19.79
C ASP A 355 10.13 -19.29 -18.40
N THR A 356 9.36 -18.80 -17.44
CA THR A 356 9.79 -18.55 -16.04
C THR A 356 8.67 -18.83 -15.04
N PHE A 357 9.03 -19.11 -13.79
CA PHE A 357 8.11 -18.89 -12.66
C PHE A 357 8.37 -17.52 -12.06
N ASN A 358 7.32 -16.83 -11.63
CA ASN A 358 7.37 -15.56 -10.92
C ASN A 358 7.21 -15.79 -9.40
N ASP A 359 6.24 -16.63 -9.01
CA ASP A 359 5.94 -16.91 -7.60
C ASP A 359 5.82 -18.41 -7.28
N VAL A 360 6.12 -18.77 -6.03
CA VAL A 360 5.94 -20.12 -5.45
C VAL A 360 5.51 -20.02 -3.99
N LYS A 361 4.41 -20.69 -3.63
CA LYS A 361 3.98 -20.85 -2.23
C LYS A 361 3.72 -22.33 -1.92
N THR A 362 3.90 -22.71 -0.65
CA THR A 362 3.55 -24.05 -0.17
C THR A 362 2.28 -24.04 0.67
N ALA A 363 1.48 -25.10 0.55
CA ALA A 363 0.26 -25.29 1.32
C ALA A 363 0.52 -26.05 2.63
N SER A 364 -0.46 -26.06 3.53
CA SER A 364 -0.40 -26.75 4.83
C SER A 364 -0.27 -28.28 4.73
N ASP A 365 -0.59 -28.88 3.58
CA ASP A 365 -0.35 -30.30 3.26
C ASP A 365 1.05 -30.57 2.66
N GLY A 366 1.86 -29.53 2.47
CA GLY A 366 3.16 -29.58 1.80
C GLY A 366 3.10 -29.59 0.27
N SER A 367 1.91 -29.45 -0.34
CA SER A 367 1.79 -29.21 -1.79
C SER A 367 2.49 -27.91 -2.17
N ILE A 368 3.12 -27.89 -3.34
CA ILE A 368 3.84 -26.72 -3.86
C ILE A 368 3.07 -26.16 -5.06
N TYR A 369 2.74 -24.87 -5.02
CA TYR A 369 2.15 -24.14 -6.14
C TYR A 369 3.17 -23.16 -6.72
N ALA A 370 3.41 -23.20 -8.01
CA ALA A 370 4.26 -22.22 -8.71
C ALA A 370 3.56 -21.67 -9.96
N VAL A 371 3.71 -20.38 -10.22
CA VAL A 371 3.02 -19.66 -11.30
C VAL A 371 3.95 -18.77 -12.12
N GLY A 372 3.60 -18.51 -13.39
CA GLY A 372 4.39 -17.65 -14.28
C GLY A 372 3.80 -17.50 -15.68
N ALA A 373 4.63 -17.08 -16.63
CA ALA A 373 4.31 -16.97 -18.06
C ALA A 373 5.12 -17.97 -18.91
N PHE A 374 4.47 -18.56 -19.90
CA PHE A 374 5.01 -19.63 -20.73
C PHE A 374 4.76 -19.33 -22.21
N GLN A 375 5.84 -19.16 -22.97
CA GLN A 375 5.85 -18.85 -24.40
C GLN A 375 5.79 -20.14 -25.24
N SER A 376 6.53 -21.19 -24.86
CA SER A 376 6.53 -22.44 -25.64
C SER A 376 7.03 -23.67 -24.89
N GLY A 377 6.17 -24.68 -24.72
CA GLY A 377 6.57 -25.97 -24.16
C GLY A 377 5.68 -27.14 -24.59
N ALA A 378 6.10 -28.36 -24.21
CA ALA A 378 5.28 -29.55 -24.38
C ALA A 378 4.08 -29.59 -23.42
N LEU A 379 4.25 -28.99 -22.23
CA LEU A 379 3.25 -28.89 -21.15
C LEU A 379 2.36 -27.64 -21.27
N PHE A 380 2.93 -26.51 -21.70
CA PHE A 380 2.25 -25.23 -21.90
C PHE A 380 2.32 -24.86 -23.38
N ARG A 381 1.18 -24.81 -24.06
CA ARG A 381 1.04 -24.59 -25.49
C ARG A 381 0.39 -23.23 -25.73
N SER A 382 1.18 -22.17 -25.64
CA SER A 382 0.75 -20.78 -25.83
C SER A 382 -0.25 -20.64 -26.99
N ARG A 383 -1.40 -20.04 -26.71
CA ARG A 383 -2.42 -19.67 -27.69
C ARG A 383 -2.10 -18.30 -28.31
N GLY A 384 -1.38 -17.47 -27.54
CA GLY A 384 -0.91 -16.14 -27.94
C GLY A 384 0.61 -16.06 -27.99
N ARG A 385 1.15 -14.92 -27.55
CA ARG A 385 2.59 -14.66 -27.44
C ARG A 385 3.22 -15.32 -26.20
N ALA A 386 2.47 -15.32 -25.10
CA ALA A 386 2.78 -16.02 -23.87
C ALA A 386 1.46 -16.23 -23.13
N ASP A 387 1.20 -17.44 -22.66
CA ASP A 387 0.04 -17.77 -21.85
C ASP A 387 0.48 -17.93 -20.38
N ALA A 388 -0.41 -17.63 -19.43
CA ALA A 388 -0.13 -17.83 -18.03
C ALA A 388 -0.18 -19.32 -17.67
N GLY A 389 0.62 -19.75 -16.69
CA GLY A 389 0.71 -21.14 -16.28
C GLY A 389 0.85 -21.33 -14.77
N VAL A 390 0.28 -22.43 -14.27
CA VAL A 390 0.39 -22.88 -12.89
C VAL A 390 0.71 -24.37 -12.82
N VAL A 391 1.56 -24.74 -11.86
CA VAL A 391 1.93 -26.11 -11.53
C VAL A 391 1.61 -26.39 -10.07
N LYS A 392 0.97 -27.54 -9.79
CA LYS A 392 0.87 -28.11 -8.43
C LYS A 392 1.74 -29.37 -8.33
N LEU A 393 2.67 -29.39 -7.37
CA LEU A 393 3.49 -30.55 -7.04
C LEU A 393 3.11 -31.16 -5.68
N SER A 394 3.46 -32.43 -5.48
CA SER A 394 3.56 -33.06 -4.17
C SER A 394 4.71 -32.44 -3.37
N SER A 395 4.75 -32.69 -2.05
CA SER A 395 5.89 -32.31 -1.19
C SER A 395 7.21 -33.00 -1.58
N GLY A 396 7.16 -34.09 -2.35
CA GLY A 396 8.31 -34.77 -2.98
C GLY A 396 8.68 -34.23 -4.36
N GLY A 397 7.93 -33.26 -4.89
CA GLY A 397 8.14 -32.64 -6.20
C GLY A 397 7.52 -33.38 -7.38
N ASP A 398 6.58 -34.30 -7.15
CA ASP A 398 5.87 -35.00 -8.23
C ASP A 398 4.74 -34.12 -8.79
N THR A 399 4.63 -34.00 -10.10
CA THR A 399 3.59 -33.18 -10.73
C THR A 399 2.21 -33.79 -10.52
N LEU A 400 1.38 -33.14 -9.71
CA LEU A 400 -0.02 -33.53 -9.48
C LEU A 400 -0.90 -33.02 -10.63
N TRP A 401 -0.72 -31.76 -11.03
CA TRP A 401 -1.31 -31.21 -12.24
C TRP A 401 -0.57 -29.95 -12.72
N VAL A 402 -0.79 -29.61 -14.00
CA VAL A 402 -0.47 -28.31 -14.59
C VAL A 402 -1.72 -27.71 -15.21
N LYS A 403 -1.86 -26.39 -15.23
CA LYS A 403 -2.92 -25.66 -15.94
C LYS A 403 -2.32 -24.46 -16.66
N GLN A 404 -2.85 -24.19 -17.84
CA GLN A 404 -2.58 -23.02 -18.65
C GLN A 404 -3.83 -22.13 -18.64
N TYR A 405 -3.64 -20.82 -18.73
CA TYR A 405 -4.70 -19.83 -18.72
C TYR A 405 -4.34 -18.69 -19.66
N GLY A 406 -5.14 -18.46 -20.71
CA GLY A 406 -4.89 -17.36 -21.63
C GLY A 406 -5.67 -17.38 -22.95
N GLY A 407 -5.32 -16.43 -23.81
CA GLY A 407 -5.89 -16.20 -25.14
C GLY A 407 -4.84 -15.88 -26.18
N SER A 408 -5.14 -15.02 -27.15
CA SER A 408 -4.23 -14.67 -28.25
C SER A 408 -3.21 -13.58 -27.93
N GLY A 409 -3.28 -12.97 -26.75
CA GLY A 409 -2.45 -11.84 -26.32
C GLY A 409 -1.17 -12.23 -25.58
N ILE A 410 -0.96 -11.56 -24.44
CA ILE A 410 0.02 -11.87 -23.39
C ILE A 410 -0.78 -12.03 -22.09
N ASP A 411 -0.65 -13.20 -21.47
CA ASP A 411 -1.22 -13.53 -20.17
C ASP A 411 -0.07 -13.88 -19.21
N ASN A 412 -0.06 -13.29 -18.01
CA ASN A 412 0.98 -13.54 -17.02
C ASN A 412 0.38 -13.67 -15.61
N PHE A 413 0.66 -14.81 -14.95
CA PHE A 413 0.41 -14.96 -13.51
C PHE A 413 1.66 -14.52 -12.74
N VAL A 414 1.51 -13.53 -11.86
CA VAL A 414 2.61 -12.94 -11.10
C VAL A 414 2.73 -13.59 -9.72
N SER A 415 1.62 -13.78 -9.00
CA SER A 415 1.62 -14.32 -7.62
C SER A 415 0.50 -15.32 -7.34
N VAL A 416 0.70 -16.21 -6.36
CA VAL A 416 -0.22 -17.28 -5.97
C VAL A 416 -0.31 -17.41 -4.45
N THR A 417 -1.51 -17.67 -3.92
CA THR A 417 -1.71 -18.11 -2.52
C THR A 417 -2.52 -19.42 -2.46
N PRO A 418 -2.17 -20.40 -1.60
CA PRO A 418 -2.96 -21.61 -1.41
C PRO A 418 -4.35 -21.31 -0.84
N ALA A 419 -5.38 -21.99 -1.34
CA ALA A 419 -6.75 -21.83 -0.85
C ALA A 419 -7.13 -22.89 0.18
N ASN A 420 -7.97 -22.52 1.15
CA ASN A 420 -8.44 -23.41 2.24
C ASN A 420 -9.21 -24.64 1.76
N ASP A 421 -9.65 -24.69 0.50
CA ASP A 421 -10.27 -25.87 -0.15
C ASP A 421 -9.25 -26.83 -0.79
N GLY A 422 -7.95 -26.63 -0.51
CA GLY A 422 -6.87 -27.43 -1.07
C GLY A 422 -6.48 -27.07 -2.49
N GLY A 423 -7.07 -26.02 -3.08
CA GLY A 423 -6.69 -25.39 -4.35
C GLY A 423 -5.74 -24.20 -4.18
N CYS A 424 -5.82 -23.23 -5.09
CA CYS A 424 -5.05 -21.97 -5.05
C CYS A 424 -5.79 -20.82 -5.73
N VAL A 425 -5.50 -19.58 -5.30
CA VAL A 425 -5.87 -18.34 -6.00
C VAL A 425 -4.62 -17.67 -6.52
N ILE A 426 -4.69 -17.15 -7.74
CA ILE A 426 -3.57 -16.63 -8.51
C ILE A 426 -3.92 -15.24 -9.01
N ALA A 427 -2.98 -14.30 -8.99
CA ALA A 427 -3.16 -12.94 -9.50
C ALA A 427 -2.10 -12.60 -10.57
N GLY A 428 -2.42 -11.64 -11.44
CA GLY A 428 -1.55 -11.18 -12.50
C GLY A 428 -2.24 -10.21 -13.45
N LYS A 429 -1.88 -10.27 -14.74
CA LYS A 429 -2.43 -9.40 -15.79
C LYS A 429 -2.60 -10.10 -17.14
N SER A 430 -3.50 -9.58 -17.97
CA SER A 430 -3.80 -10.10 -19.30
C SER A 430 -4.17 -8.98 -20.28
N ASN A 431 -3.78 -9.11 -21.55
CA ASN A 431 -4.38 -8.33 -22.65
C ASN A 431 -5.19 -9.18 -23.65
N SER A 432 -5.49 -10.43 -23.29
CA SER A 432 -6.31 -11.35 -24.09
C SER A 432 -7.81 -11.05 -23.95
N SER A 433 -8.54 -11.09 -25.07
CA SER A 433 -10.01 -10.88 -25.11
C SER A 433 -10.80 -12.15 -25.43
N ASP A 434 -10.10 -13.26 -25.56
CA ASP A 434 -10.54 -14.56 -26.04
C ASP A 434 -9.99 -15.69 -25.14
N GLY A 435 -10.04 -16.93 -25.60
CA GLY A 435 -9.55 -18.09 -24.84
C GLY A 435 -10.24 -18.23 -23.48
N ASP A 436 -9.46 -18.34 -22.40
CA ASP A 436 -9.99 -18.52 -21.05
C ASP A 436 -10.50 -17.20 -20.42
N LEU A 437 -10.31 -16.06 -21.09
CA LEU A 437 -10.79 -14.74 -20.68
C LEU A 437 -12.00 -14.24 -21.49
N ALA A 438 -12.52 -15.03 -22.43
CA ALA A 438 -13.62 -14.63 -23.32
C ALA A 438 -14.91 -14.22 -22.60
N SER A 439 -15.14 -14.71 -21.38
CA SER A 439 -16.26 -14.32 -20.50
C SER A 439 -16.03 -13.02 -19.72
N LEU A 440 -14.78 -12.57 -19.59
CA LEU A 440 -14.41 -11.30 -18.98
C LEU A 440 -14.34 -10.19 -20.04
N GLY A 441 -13.67 -10.47 -21.17
CA GLY A 441 -13.38 -9.55 -22.27
C GLY A 441 -12.38 -8.44 -21.91
N ASN A 442 -11.46 -8.10 -22.81
CA ASN A 442 -10.50 -7.01 -22.59
C ASN A 442 -11.21 -5.63 -22.62
N ALA A 443 -10.85 -4.75 -21.67
CA ALA A 443 -11.36 -3.39 -21.55
C ALA A 443 -10.41 -2.26 -22.01
N GLY A 444 -9.10 -2.51 -22.06
CA GLY A 444 -8.05 -1.49 -22.26
C GLY A 444 -6.82 -2.05 -22.96
N SER A 445 -5.66 -1.94 -22.32
CA SER A 445 -4.41 -2.58 -22.74
C SER A 445 -4.21 -3.86 -21.92
N PHE A 446 -3.60 -3.81 -20.74
CA PHE A 446 -3.61 -4.91 -19.77
C PHE A 446 -4.71 -4.70 -18.71
N ASP A 447 -5.57 -5.70 -18.52
CA ASP A 447 -6.49 -5.81 -17.39
C ASP A 447 -5.82 -6.60 -16.24
N ALA A 448 -6.08 -6.21 -14.98
CA ALA A 448 -5.62 -6.95 -13.81
C ALA A 448 -6.56 -8.14 -13.53
N VAL A 449 -6.02 -9.36 -13.31
CA VAL A 449 -6.82 -10.59 -13.27
C VAL A 449 -6.50 -11.45 -12.05
N VAL A 450 -7.53 -12.04 -11.44
CA VAL A 450 -7.45 -13.06 -10.39
C VAL A 450 -8.19 -14.33 -10.81
N VAL A 451 -7.59 -15.50 -10.57
CA VAL A 451 -8.08 -16.83 -11.00
C VAL A 451 -8.00 -17.85 -9.86
N LYS A 452 -9.07 -18.61 -9.64
CA LYS A 452 -9.16 -19.73 -8.68
C LYS A 452 -9.10 -21.07 -9.41
N TYR A 453 -8.21 -21.95 -8.95
CA TYR A 453 -8.27 -23.38 -9.22
C TYR A 453 -8.58 -24.16 -7.94
N ASN A 454 -9.31 -25.27 -8.08
CA ASN A 454 -9.66 -26.17 -6.97
C ASN A 454 -8.55 -27.21 -6.76
N GLY A 455 -8.61 -28.02 -5.70
CA GLY A 455 -7.51 -28.92 -5.34
C GLY A 455 -7.16 -30.00 -6.38
N ASP A 456 -8.13 -30.40 -7.20
CA ASP A 456 -7.99 -31.29 -8.37
C ASP A 456 -7.52 -30.57 -9.65
N GLY A 457 -7.36 -29.25 -9.57
CA GLY A 457 -7.04 -28.38 -10.70
C GLY A 457 -8.23 -28.14 -11.64
N SER A 458 -9.47 -28.43 -11.24
CA SER A 458 -10.64 -27.88 -11.94
C SER A 458 -10.69 -26.35 -11.75
N PHE A 459 -11.25 -25.65 -12.74
CA PHE A 459 -11.45 -24.20 -12.66
C PHE A 459 -12.54 -23.89 -11.62
N GLY A 460 -12.29 -22.90 -10.77
CA GLY A 460 -13.26 -22.40 -9.78
C GLY A 460 -13.98 -21.15 -10.28
N TRP A 461 -13.26 -20.04 -10.35
CA TRP A 461 -13.76 -18.73 -10.78
C TRP A 461 -12.62 -17.87 -11.33
N HIS A 462 -12.97 -16.79 -12.03
CA HIS A 462 -12.05 -15.70 -12.39
C HIS A 462 -12.73 -14.35 -12.19
N THR A 463 -11.95 -13.30 -12.00
CA THR A 463 -12.42 -11.91 -11.87
C THR A 463 -11.33 -10.99 -12.39
N ALA A 464 -11.70 -9.87 -13.00
CA ALA A 464 -10.78 -8.84 -13.45
C ALA A 464 -11.17 -7.48 -12.90
N VAL A 465 -10.19 -6.59 -12.75
CA VAL A 465 -10.33 -5.18 -12.40
C VAL A 465 -9.79 -4.38 -13.59
N LYS A 466 -10.63 -3.51 -14.16
CA LYS A 466 -10.48 -3.08 -15.55
C LYS A 466 -10.75 -1.60 -15.77
N GLY A 467 -9.94 -0.99 -16.63
CA GLY A 467 -10.00 0.41 -17.04
C GLY A 467 -9.90 0.61 -18.55
N TYR A 468 -9.03 1.51 -19.00
CA TYR A 468 -8.72 1.73 -20.42
C TYR A 468 -7.22 1.65 -20.74
N PHE A 469 -6.36 1.54 -19.73
CA PHE A 469 -4.91 1.58 -19.85
C PHE A 469 -4.31 0.25 -19.37
N ASP A 470 -3.26 0.31 -18.55
CA ASP A 470 -2.64 -0.86 -17.95
C ASP A 470 -2.97 -0.92 -16.45
N GLU A 471 -3.54 -2.05 -16.06
CA GLU A 471 -3.81 -2.44 -14.68
C GLU A 471 -3.16 -3.80 -14.41
N GLU A 472 -2.54 -3.97 -13.23
CA GLU A 472 -1.89 -5.23 -12.86
C GLU A 472 -2.00 -5.57 -11.37
N PHE A 473 -1.98 -6.87 -11.07
CA PHE A 473 -1.70 -7.38 -9.73
C PHE A 473 -0.31 -8.03 -9.69
N ASN A 474 0.48 -7.63 -8.71
CA ASN A 474 1.85 -8.10 -8.50
C ASN A 474 1.96 -9.09 -7.34
N ALA A 475 1.13 -8.96 -6.29
CA ALA A 475 1.05 -9.94 -5.20
C ALA A 475 -0.40 -10.22 -4.76
N ILE A 476 -0.65 -11.43 -4.22
CA ILE A 476 -1.93 -11.84 -3.66
C ILE A 476 -1.75 -12.72 -2.41
N GLU A 477 -2.57 -12.49 -1.39
CA GLU A 477 -2.58 -13.28 -0.15
C GLU A 477 -4.01 -13.54 0.36
N ALA A 478 -4.19 -14.64 1.10
CA ALA A 478 -5.48 -15.03 1.67
C ALA A 478 -5.82 -14.23 2.95
N THR A 479 -7.11 -13.90 3.11
CA THR A 479 -7.69 -13.33 4.34
C THR A 479 -8.67 -14.33 4.96
N ASP A 480 -9.09 -14.10 6.21
CA ASP A 480 -10.08 -14.94 6.91
C ASP A 480 -11.42 -15.08 6.14
N ASP A 481 -11.78 -14.11 5.29
CA ASP A 481 -13.05 -14.07 4.56
C ASP A 481 -12.92 -14.05 3.02
N GLY A 482 -11.70 -14.13 2.50
CA GLY A 482 -11.41 -14.09 1.06
C GLY A 482 -9.93 -13.88 0.75
N TYR A 483 -9.62 -12.86 -0.07
CA TYR A 483 -8.27 -12.60 -0.58
C TYR A 483 -8.02 -11.09 -0.71
N VAL A 484 -6.76 -10.67 -0.62
CA VAL A 484 -6.29 -9.33 -0.99
C VAL A 484 -5.23 -9.44 -2.08
N ALA A 485 -5.37 -8.65 -3.15
CA ALA A 485 -4.36 -8.48 -4.18
C ALA A 485 -3.89 -7.02 -4.23
N VAL A 486 -2.63 -6.81 -4.59
CA VAL A 486 -2.01 -5.48 -4.71
C VAL A 486 -1.22 -5.36 -6.01
N GLY A 487 -1.03 -4.12 -6.48
CA GLY A 487 -0.35 -3.85 -7.75
C GLY A 487 -0.41 -2.35 -8.10
N SER A 488 -0.75 -2.02 -9.35
CA SER A 488 -0.97 -0.63 -9.78
C SER A 488 -1.94 -0.48 -10.98
N SER A 489 -2.35 0.75 -11.26
CA SER A 489 -3.32 1.12 -12.31
C SER A 489 -3.06 2.51 -12.88
N CYS A 490 -3.01 2.58 -14.21
CA CYS A 490 -2.98 3.83 -14.99
C CYS A 490 -4.38 4.40 -15.32
N SER A 491 -5.47 3.81 -14.78
CA SER A 491 -6.86 4.20 -15.11
C SER A 491 -7.62 4.90 -13.99
N SER A 492 -8.40 5.92 -14.38
CA SER A 492 -9.39 6.64 -13.56
C SER A 492 -10.86 6.35 -13.97
N ASN A 493 -11.11 5.21 -14.64
CA ASN A 493 -12.36 4.94 -15.34
C ASN A 493 -12.85 3.49 -15.13
N ARG A 494 -14.06 3.17 -15.63
CA ARG A 494 -14.73 1.86 -15.41
C ARG A 494 -14.71 1.45 -13.93
N ASP A 495 -14.06 0.33 -13.58
CA ASP A 495 -14.01 -0.22 -12.22
C ASP A 495 -13.19 0.69 -11.29
N LEU A 496 -12.22 1.40 -11.84
CA LEU A 496 -11.37 2.38 -11.15
C LEU A 496 -12.06 3.74 -10.97
N LYS A 497 -13.24 3.99 -11.57
CA LYS A 497 -13.89 5.31 -11.54
C LYS A 497 -14.14 5.84 -10.12
N ALA A 498 -14.39 4.94 -9.16
CA ALA A 498 -14.67 5.31 -7.77
C ALA A 498 -13.43 5.70 -6.95
N VAL A 499 -12.23 5.31 -7.40
CA VAL A 499 -10.96 5.55 -6.70
C VAL A 499 -10.05 6.54 -7.47
N GLY A 500 -10.26 6.69 -8.77
CA GLY A 500 -9.49 7.58 -9.62
C GLY A 500 -8.05 7.13 -9.85
N ASN A 501 -7.28 8.04 -10.43
CA ASN A 501 -5.84 7.98 -10.63
C ASN A 501 -5.31 9.43 -10.52
N ARG A 502 -4.13 9.61 -9.93
CA ARG A 502 -3.61 10.92 -9.50
C ARG A 502 -2.48 11.45 -10.39
N GLY A 503 -1.88 10.64 -11.28
CA GLY A 503 -0.97 11.13 -12.31
C GLY A 503 -0.27 10.07 -13.17
N GLY A 504 0.56 9.22 -12.54
CA GLY A 504 1.26 8.11 -13.21
C GLY A 504 0.43 6.83 -13.15
N SER A 505 1.07 5.69 -12.95
CA SER A 505 0.37 4.53 -12.35
C SER A 505 0.12 4.79 -10.86
N ASP A 506 -1.10 4.60 -10.35
CA ASP A 506 -1.39 4.66 -8.91
C ASP A 506 -1.35 3.23 -8.31
N ALA A 507 -0.86 3.07 -7.09
CA ALA A 507 -0.75 1.78 -6.41
C ALA A 507 -2.13 1.26 -5.96
N LEU A 508 -2.44 -0.01 -6.23
CA LEU A 508 -3.73 -0.63 -5.92
C LEU A 508 -3.67 -1.55 -4.70
N VAL A 509 -4.75 -1.51 -3.90
CA VAL A 509 -5.15 -2.57 -2.96
C VAL A 509 -6.58 -2.97 -3.29
N VAL A 510 -6.83 -4.26 -3.48
CA VAL A 510 -8.12 -4.80 -3.90
C VAL A 510 -8.46 -6.03 -3.07
N THR A 511 -9.65 -6.07 -2.47
CA THR A 511 -10.12 -7.23 -1.71
C THR A 511 -11.24 -7.98 -2.42
N PHE A 512 -11.22 -9.30 -2.33
CA PHE A 512 -12.17 -10.22 -2.95
C PHE A 512 -12.76 -11.16 -1.90
N SER A 513 -13.98 -11.66 -2.12
CA SER A 513 -14.55 -12.73 -1.28
C SER A 513 -13.96 -14.08 -1.63
N ASN A 514 -14.20 -15.09 -0.79
CA ASN A 514 -13.92 -16.49 -1.12
C ASN A 514 -14.54 -16.97 -2.46
N GLY A 515 -15.63 -16.33 -2.92
CA GLY A 515 -16.27 -16.60 -4.21
C GLY A 515 -15.77 -15.73 -5.37
N GLY A 516 -14.69 -14.97 -5.20
CA GLY A 516 -14.09 -14.11 -6.23
C GLY A 516 -14.75 -12.74 -6.41
N SER A 517 -15.91 -12.50 -5.80
CA SER A 517 -16.58 -11.19 -5.93
C SER A 517 -15.75 -10.08 -5.30
N LEU A 518 -15.50 -9.00 -6.05
CA LEU A 518 -14.90 -7.76 -5.55
C LEU A 518 -15.63 -7.26 -4.29
N LYS A 519 -14.89 -7.01 -3.21
CA LYS A 519 -15.37 -6.45 -1.94
C LYS A 519 -14.99 -4.97 -1.80
N SER A 520 -13.73 -4.63 -2.10
CA SER A 520 -13.24 -3.25 -2.12
C SER A 520 -12.16 -3.06 -3.19
N ILE A 521 -12.04 -1.83 -3.67
CA ILE A 521 -10.90 -1.35 -4.43
C ILE A 521 -10.47 -0.03 -3.79
N GLN A 522 -9.16 0.17 -3.68
CA GLN A 522 -8.53 1.37 -3.18
C GLN A 522 -7.32 1.70 -4.07
N SER A 523 -7.16 2.97 -4.39
CA SER A 523 -6.03 3.53 -5.14
C SER A 523 -5.24 4.46 -4.22
N TYR A 524 -3.92 4.41 -4.27
CA TYR A 524 -3.00 5.16 -3.43
C TYR A 524 -1.81 5.67 -4.25
N GLY A 525 -1.22 6.80 -3.87
CA GLY A 525 -0.12 7.42 -4.59
C GLY A 525 -0.29 8.93 -4.76
N GLY A 526 0.41 9.46 -5.77
CA GLY A 526 0.51 10.89 -6.09
C GLY A 526 0.59 11.15 -7.60
N SER A 527 1.35 12.17 -8.00
CA SER A 527 1.36 12.68 -9.38
C SER A 527 2.25 11.90 -10.35
N ARG A 528 2.77 10.73 -9.95
CA ARG A 528 3.79 9.94 -10.67
C ARG A 528 3.55 8.44 -10.44
N ASP A 529 4.47 7.59 -10.90
CA ASP A 529 4.31 6.13 -10.82
C ASP A 529 4.53 5.58 -9.40
N ASP A 530 3.50 4.93 -8.89
CA ASP A 530 3.42 4.31 -7.57
C ASP A 530 2.89 2.88 -7.72
N SER A 531 3.54 1.89 -7.11
CA SER A 531 3.09 0.48 -7.22
C SER A 531 3.47 -0.36 -6.00
N PHE A 532 2.55 -1.22 -5.57
CA PHE A 532 2.85 -2.30 -4.63
C PHE A 532 3.37 -3.54 -5.39
N GLY A 533 4.44 -4.15 -4.87
CA GLY A 533 5.07 -5.37 -5.39
C GLY A 533 4.81 -6.60 -4.51
N GLY A 534 4.67 -6.43 -3.19
CA GLY A 534 4.45 -7.51 -2.23
C GLY A 534 3.30 -7.23 -1.25
N VAL A 535 2.67 -8.28 -0.71
CA VAL A 535 1.63 -8.19 0.33
C VAL A 535 1.68 -9.38 1.28
N CYS A 536 1.42 -9.14 2.57
CA CYS A 536 1.13 -10.19 3.54
C CYS A 536 -0.01 -9.79 4.50
N VAL A 537 -0.64 -10.78 5.12
CA VAL A 537 -1.76 -10.59 6.07
C VAL A 537 -1.35 -11.07 7.47
N LEU A 538 -1.40 -10.18 8.46
CA LEU A 538 -1.01 -10.46 9.85
C LEU A 538 -2.07 -11.29 10.58
N SER A 539 -1.69 -11.84 11.74
CA SER A 539 -2.53 -12.73 12.55
C SER A 539 -3.77 -12.09 13.21
N ASP A 540 -3.95 -10.78 13.04
CA ASP A 540 -5.15 -10.03 13.46
C ASP A 540 -5.92 -9.42 12.27
N GLY A 541 -5.62 -9.87 11.04
CA GLY A 541 -6.26 -9.45 9.80
C GLY A 541 -5.68 -8.19 9.16
N GLN A 542 -4.74 -7.49 9.81
CA GLN A 542 -4.07 -6.33 9.19
C GLN A 542 -3.33 -6.72 7.92
N ILE A 543 -3.53 -5.95 6.85
CA ILE A 543 -2.87 -6.15 5.55
C ILE A 543 -1.63 -5.27 5.51
N ILE A 544 -0.46 -5.81 5.17
CA ILE A 544 0.77 -5.05 4.91
C ILE A 544 1.11 -5.19 3.43
N ALA A 545 1.22 -4.07 2.70
CA ALA A 545 1.71 -4.05 1.32
C ALA A 545 2.99 -3.21 1.20
N CYS A 546 3.88 -3.58 0.30
CA CYS A 546 5.14 -2.88 0.09
C CYS A 546 5.50 -2.77 -1.40
N GLY A 547 6.31 -1.79 -1.77
CA GLY A 547 6.66 -1.50 -3.16
C GLY A 547 7.56 -0.28 -3.32
N SER A 548 7.31 0.52 -4.36
CA SER A 548 8.07 1.72 -4.69
C SER A 548 7.18 2.86 -5.18
N THR A 549 7.58 4.08 -4.83
CA THR A 549 6.93 5.35 -5.19
C THR A 549 7.92 6.27 -5.90
N TYR A 550 7.54 6.84 -7.04
CA TYR A 550 8.27 7.94 -7.69
C TYR A 550 7.68 9.32 -7.36
N SER A 551 6.53 9.35 -6.68
CA SER A 551 5.82 10.56 -6.25
C SER A 551 6.54 11.32 -5.13
N ASP A 552 6.48 12.65 -5.18
CA ASP A 552 6.92 13.58 -4.12
C ASP A 552 5.74 14.24 -3.38
N ASN A 553 4.51 13.80 -3.71
CA ASN A 553 3.23 14.15 -3.12
C ASN A 553 2.33 12.90 -3.01
N GLY A 554 1.14 13.02 -2.41
CA GLY A 554 0.18 11.91 -2.29
C GLY A 554 0.09 11.29 -0.89
N ASP A 555 -0.62 10.16 -0.78
CA ASP A 555 -1.02 9.54 0.49
C ASP A 555 -0.11 8.41 0.99
N LEU A 556 0.95 8.06 0.24
CA LEU A 556 1.94 7.02 0.59
C LEU A 556 3.27 7.56 1.14
N ILE A 557 3.42 8.88 1.29
CA ILE A 557 4.71 9.51 1.64
C ILE A 557 4.88 9.71 3.15
N GLY A 558 5.79 8.93 3.73
CA GLY A 558 6.26 9.08 5.11
C GLY A 558 7.71 9.54 5.17
N SER A 559 7.93 10.77 5.66
CA SER A 559 9.21 11.46 5.88
C SER A 559 9.89 12.11 4.65
N LYS A 560 10.51 13.28 4.86
CA LYS A 560 10.95 14.23 3.82
C LYS A 560 12.31 13.92 3.19
N TYR A 561 12.53 12.71 2.66
CA TYR A 561 13.70 12.45 1.81
C TYR A 561 13.36 12.62 0.33
N LEU A 562 13.25 13.89 -0.07
CA LEU A 562 13.09 14.31 -1.46
C LEU A 562 14.29 13.82 -2.29
N SER A 563 14.07 12.80 -3.12
CA SER A 563 14.98 12.48 -4.22
C SER A 563 15.01 13.66 -5.21
N SER A 564 15.99 13.71 -6.13
CA SER A 564 16.15 14.84 -7.05
C SER A 564 15.12 14.86 -8.20
N GLY A 565 13.87 14.51 -7.92
CA GLY A 565 12.76 14.45 -8.88
C GLY A 565 12.87 13.31 -9.90
N SER A 566 13.77 12.34 -9.72
CA SER A 566 14.11 11.34 -10.74
C SER A 566 14.35 9.91 -10.22
N ALA A 567 14.23 9.67 -8.91
CA ALA A 567 14.51 8.36 -8.31
C ALA A 567 13.39 7.91 -7.37
N SER A 568 13.11 6.60 -7.37
CA SER A 568 12.09 6.00 -6.51
C SER A 568 12.51 5.94 -5.04
N MET A 569 11.55 6.08 -4.14
CA MET A 569 11.68 5.62 -2.77
C MET A 569 11.01 4.25 -2.63
N GLY A 570 11.53 3.38 -1.78
CA GLY A 570 10.77 2.24 -1.31
C GLY A 570 9.64 2.70 -0.39
N MET A 571 8.52 1.97 -0.38
CA MET A 571 7.41 2.22 0.53
C MET A 571 6.84 0.94 1.15
N ILE A 572 6.33 1.07 2.37
CA ILE A 572 5.58 0.02 3.07
C ILE A 572 4.39 0.64 3.80
N ALA A 573 3.24 0.01 3.69
CA ALA A 573 1.95 0.52 4.16
C ALA A 573 1.08 -0.57 4.76
N ARG A 574 0.26 -0.19 5.75
CA ARG A 574 -0.75 -1.03 6.42
C ARG A 574 -2.16 -0.59 6.07
N PHE A 575 -3.04 -1.57 5.92
CA PHE A 575 -4.49 -1.43 5.74
C PHE A 575 -5.25 -2.31 6.77
N LYS A 576 -6.56 -2.06 6.90
CA LYS A 576 -7.52 -2.86 7.68
C LYS A 576 -8.54 -3.53 6.76
#